data_AF-A0A1M4XF32-F1
#
_entry.id   AF-A0A1M4XF32-F1
#
_cell.length_a   1.000
_cell.length_b   1.000
_cell.length_c   1.000
_cell.angle_alpha   90.00
_cell.angle_beta   90.00
_cell.angle_gamma   90.00
#
_symmetry.space_group_name_H-M   'P 1'
#
loop_
_entity.id
_entity.type
_entity.pdbx_description
1 polymer ?
#
loop_
_entity_poly.entity_id
_entity_poly.type
_entity_poly.pdbx_seq_one_letter_code
_entity_poly.pdbx_strand_id
1 'polypeptide(L)'
;MRSYLYPAFTMEPEDFERALPAAVKFSQTHDIPCRVLRQGELYTICFKDKAVARGIVYGHRYEKELDRTFRKYAIYDVVYLKKEEFEKGLRCDQGE
;
A
#
# COMPACT_ATOMS: atom_id res chain seq x y z
N MET A 1 -22.16 -3.09 -3.05
CA MET A 1 -20.78 -3.62 -3.13
C MET A 1 -19.86 -2.62 -2.47
N ARG A 2 -19.07 -2.99 -1.45
CA ARG A 2 -18.05 -2.07 -0.90
C ARG A 2 -16.85 -2.11 -1.85
N SER A 3 -16.67 -1.08 -2.65
CA SER A 3 -15.51 -0.97 -3.54
C SER A 3 -14.25 -0.72 -2.71
N TYR A 4 -13.17 -1.41 -3.04
CA TYR A 4 -11.85 -1.23 -2.43
C TYR A 4 -10.90 -0.69 -3.49
N LEU A 5 -9.94 0.11 -3.05
CA LEU A 5 -8.79 0.54 -3.84
C LEU A 5 -7.54 -0.09 -3.25
N TYR A 6 -6.54 -0.31 -4.11
CA TYR A 6 -5.30 -0.98 -3.76
C TYR A 6 -4.11 -0.05 -3.99
N PRO A 7 -3.96 1.02 -3.19
CA PRO A 7 -2.80 1.91 -3.30
C PRO A 7 -1.52 1.13 -3.07
N ALA A 8 -0.53 1.39 -3.92
CA ALA A 8 0.74 0.71 -3.99
C ALA A 8 1.88 1.73 -4.14
N PHE A 9 2.94 1.49 -3.36
CA PHE A 9 4.11 2.33 -3.26
C PHE A 9 5.33 1.48 -3.63
N THR A 10 5.87 1.71 -4.83
CA THR A 10 7.06 1.00 -5.33
C THR A 10 8.31 1.75 -4.93
N MET A 11 9.30 1.04 -4.39
CA MET A 11 10.50 1.60 -3.80
C MET A 11 11.71 0.67 -3.97
N GLU A 12 12.90 1.25 -3.83
CA GLU A 12 14.17 0.53 -3.79
C GLU A 12 14.29 -0.31 -2.50
N PRO A 13 15.17 -1.33 -2.46
CA PRO A 13 15.36 -2.18 -1.28
C PRO A 13 15.65 -1.42 0.02
N GLU A 14 16.52 -0.40 -0.02
CA GLU A 14 16.90 0.38 1.16
C GLU A 14 15.73 1.15 1.76
N ASP A 15 14.88 1.72 0.90
CA ASP A 15 13.68 2.44 1.32
C ASP A 15 12.58 1.48 1.77
N PHE A 16 12.51 0.28 1.18
CA PHE A 16 11.60 -0.78 1.61
C PHE A 16 11.86 -1.21 3.05
N GLU A 17 13.11 -1.49 3.42
CA GLU A 17 13.46 -1.86 4.80
C GLU A 17 13.05 -0.78 5.81
N ARG A 18 13.13 0.50 5.41
CA ARG A 18 12.75 1.65 6.25
C ARG A 18 11.24 1.84 6.32
N ALA A 19 10.52 1.55 5.24
CA ALA A 19 9.08 1.72 5.12
C ALA A 19 8.28 0.56 5.73
N LEU A 20 8.82 -0.67 5.68
CA LEU A 20 8.11 -1.89 6.08
C LEU A 20 7.59 -1.84 7.54
N PRO A 21 8.38 -1.41 8.55
CA PRO A 21 7.88 -1.32 9.93
C PRO A 21 6.70 -0.34 10.06
N ALA A 22 6.75 0.78 9.32
CA ALA A 22 5.66 1.75 9.29
C ALA A 22 4.41 1.16 8.60
N ALA A 23 4.58 0.38 7.53
CA ALA A 23 3.50 -0.31 6.83
C ALA A 23 2.80 -1.36 7.70
N VAL A 24 3.56 -2.19 8.42
CA VAL A 24 3.03 -3.17 9.38
C VAL A 24 2.25 -2.47 10.48
N LYS A 25 2.84 -1.44 11.10
CA LYS A 25 2.16 -0.65 12.14
C LYS A 25 0.87 0.00 11.61
N PHE A 26 0.91 0.55 10.40
CA PHE A 26 -0.25 1.16 9.76
C PHE A 26 -1.37 0.14 9.54
N SER A 27 -1.02 -1.01 8.98
CA SER A 27 -1.93 -2.14 8.73
C SER A 27 -2.65 -2.57 10.00
N GLN A 28 -1.90 -2.75 11.10
CA GLN A 28 -2.45 -3.16 12.39
C GLN A 28 -3.32 -2.06 13.04
N THR A 29 -2.87 -0.81 13.00
CA THR A 29 -3.57 0.33 13.62
C THR A 29 -4.94 0.57 12.99
N HIS A 30 -5.03 0.41 11.67
CA HIS A 30 -6.25 0.70 10.92
C HIS A 30 -7.04 -0.54 10.50
N ASP A 31 -6.59 -1.74 10.88
CA ASP A 31 -7.15 -3.03 10.47
C ASP A 31 -7.34 -3.11 8.94
N ILE A 32 -6.31 -2.71 8.20
CA ILE A 32 -6.30 -2.78 6.73
C ILE A 32 -5.26 -3.80 6.25
N PRO A 33 -5.61 -4.73 5.34
CA PRO A 33 -4.64 -5.70 4.83
C PRO A 33 -3.49 -5.01 4.09
N CYS A 34 -2.26 -5.35 4.47
CA CYS A 34 -1.02 -4.92 3.81
C CYS A 34 -0.34 -6.12 3.16
N ARG A 35 0.16 -5.92 1.94
CA ARG A 35 0.96 -6.91 1.22
C ARG A 35 2.19 -6.30 0.57
N VAL A 36 3.21 -7.14 0.38
CA VAL A 36 4.46 -6.82 -0.32
C VAL A 36 4.53 -7.63 -1.61
N LEU A 37 4.85 -6.94 -2.70
CA LEU A 37 5.19 -7.54 -3.99
C LEU A 37 6.66 -7.26 -4.29
N ARG A 38 7.35 -8.22 -4.90
CA ARG A 38 8.71 -8.05 -5.42
C ARG A 38 8.67 -8.10 -6.95
N GLN A 39 9.27 -7.10 -7.59
CA GLN A 39 9.36 -6.99 -9.05
C GLN A 39 10.82 -6.75 -9.44
N GLY A 40 11.53 -7.85 -9.71
CA GLY A 40 12.99 -7.79 -9.86
C GLY A 40 13.65 -7.36 -8.55
N GLU A 41 14.37 -6.24 -8.61
CA GLU A 41 15.04 -5.63 -7.45
C GLU A 41 14.14 -4.67 -6.66
N LEU A 42 12.98 -4.30 -7.20
CA LEU A 42 12.09 -3.34 -6.55
C LEU A 42 11.06 -4.04 -5.66
N TYR A 43 10.69 -3.35 -4.59
CA TYR A 43 9.65 -3.77 -3.67
C TYR A 43 8.45 -2.84 -3.77
N THR A 44 7.25 -3.40 -3.62
CA THR A 44 6.01 -2.62 -3.62
C THR A 44 5.20 -2.97 -2.38
N ILE A 45 4.99 -1.98 -1.51
CA ILE A 45 4.07 -2.09 -0.38
C ILE A 45 2.69 -1.65 -0.87
N CYS A 46 1.69 -2.49 -0.69
CA CYS A 46 0.32 -2.22 -1.12
C CYS A 46 -0.68 -2.52 -0.01
N PHE A 47 -1.77 -1.74 0.01
CA PHE A 47 -2.81 -1.84 1.02
C PHE A 47 -4.16 -2.12 0.38
N LYS A 48 -5.05 -2.81 1.08
CA LYS A 48 -6.46 -2.90 0.70
C LYS A 48 -7.25 -1.87 1.49
N ASP A 49 -7.50 -0.72 0.88
CA ASP A 49 -8.21 0.39 1.51
C ASP A 49 -9.62 0.55 0.94
N LYS A 50 -10.55 1.02 1.77
CA LYS A 50 -11.94 1.22 1.38
C LYS A 50 -12.05 2.45 0.47
N ALA A 51 -12.71 2.29 -0.67
CA ALA A 51 -13.04 3.42 -1.53
C ALA A 51 -14.05 4.34 -0.84
N VAL A 52 -13.83 5.64 -0.93
CA VAL A 52 -14.71 6.69 -0.41
C VAL A 52 -15.00 7.72 -1.49
N ALA A 53 -16.26 8.11 -1.62
CA ALA A 53 -16.67 9.14 -2.57
C ALA A 53 -16.13 10.51 -2.10
N ARG A 54 -15.51 11.26 -3.02
CA ARG A 54 -14.99 12.61 -2.80
C ARG A 54 -15.52 13.54 -3.89
N GLY A 55 -16.83 13.70 -3.92
CA GLY A 55 -17.52 14.43 -5.00
C GLY A 55 -17.53 13.61 -6.29
N ILE A 56 -16.88 14.10 -7.33
CA ILE A 56 -16.86 13.48 -8.66
C ILE A 56 -15.86 12.32 -8.80
N VAL A 57 -14.92 12.18 -7.86
CA VAL A 57 -13.90 11.12 -7.87
C VAL A 57 -14.02 10.22 -6.64
N TYR A 58 -13.51 9.00 -6.76
CA TYR A 58 -13.29 8.11 -5.63
C TYR A 58 -11.84 8.19 -5.18
N GLY A 59 -11.64 8.42 -3.89
CA GLY A 59 -10.35 8.22 -3.23
C GLY A 59 -10.41 7.01 -2.32
N HIS A 60 -9.39 6.84 -1.50
CA HIS A 60 -9.41 5.83 -0.43
C HIS A 60 -9.41 6.47 0.96
N ARG A 61 -9.90 5.70 1.95
CA ARG A 61 -10.19 6.22 3.30
C ARG A 61 -8.96 6.84 3.95
N TYR A 62 -7.79 6.22 3.77
CA TYR A 62 -6.53 6.59 4.39
C TYR A 62 -5.54 7.25 3.42
N GLU A 63 -6.01 7.75 2.29
CA GLU A 63 -5.18 8.34 1.22
C GLU A 63 -4.14 9.35 1.70
N LYS A 64 -4.55 10.34 2.50
CA LYS A 64 -3.62 11.38 2.98
C LYS A 64 -2.54 10.82 3.91
N GLU A 65 -2.89 9.82 4.72
CA GLU A 65 -2.00 9.26 5.73
C GLU A 65 -1.00 8.29 5.10
N LEU A 66 -1.49 7.46 4.16
CA LEU A 66 -0.66 6.60 3.32
C LEU A 66 0.30 7.44 2.46
N ASP A 67 -0.19 8.46 1.76
CA ASP A 67 0.65 9.36 0.94
C ASP A 67 1.72 10.05 1.80
N ARG A 68 1.34 10.67 2.91
CA ARG A 68 2.28 11.36 3.81
C ARG A 68 3.35 10.41 4.38
N THR A 69 3.00 9.15 4.61
CA THR A 69 3.91 8.16 5.20
C THR A 69 4.84 7.56 4.16
N PHE A 70 4.31 7.15 3.00
CA PHE A 70 5.02 6.31 2.05
C PHE A 70 5.56 7.03 0.81
N ARG A 71 5.01 8.20 0.45
CA ARG A 71 5.43 8.93 -0.76
C ARG A 71 6.91 9.27 -0.78
N LYS A 72 7.50 9.58 0.37
CA LYS A 72 8.94 9.91 0.50
C LYS A 72 9.88 8.74 0.22
N TYR A 73 9.36 7.50 0.23
CA TYR A 73 10.10 6.27 -0.06
C TYR A 73 9.82 5.77 -1.48
N ALA A 74 8.73 6.23 -2.10
CA ALA A 74 8.27 5.71 -3.38
C ALA A 74 9.04 6.37 -4.54
N ILE A 75 9.40 5.56 -5.54
CA ILE A 75 10.05 6.00 -6.78
C ILE A 75 9.08 6.84 -7.63
N TYR A 76 7.79 6.50 -7.59
CA TYR A 76 6.72 7.17 -8.32
C TYR A 76 5.58 7.58 -7.39
N ASP A 77 4.67 8.42 -7.90
CA ASP A 77 3.39 8.69 -7.23
C ASP A 77 2.60 7.39 -7.03
N VAL A 78 1.64 7.42 -6.09
CA VAL A 78 0.83 6.25 -5.72
C VAL A 78 0.15 5.62 -6.94
N VAL A 79 0.33 4.30 -7.10
CA VAL A 79 -0.32 3.52 -8.16
C VAL A 79 -1.44 2.68 -7.55
N TYR A 80 -2.49 2.41 -8.32
CA TYR A 80 -3.60 1.57 -7.88
C TYR A 80 -3.58 0.21 -8.58
N LEU A 81 -3.41 -0.85 -7.79
CA LEU A 81 -3.41 -2.21 -8.31
C LEU A 81 -4.83 -2.73 -8.54
N LYS A 82 -4.95 -3.74 -9.40
CA LYS A 82 -6.11 -4.62 -9.41
C LYS A 82 -6.07 -5.52 -8.18
N LYS A 83 -7.24 -5.96 -7.74
CA LYS A 83 -7.39 -6.94 -6.64
C LYS A 83 -6.52 -8.19 -6.88
N GLU A 84 -6.51 -8.69 -8.10
CA GLU A 84 -5.77 -9.89 -8.49
C GLU A 84 -4.25 -9.74 -8.29
N GLU A 85 -3.71 -8.56 -8.60
CA GLU A 85 -2.29 -8.28 -8.38
C GLU A 85 -1.96 -8.11 -6.89
N PHE A 86 -2.83 -7.46 -6.13
CA PHE A 86 -2.69 -7.36 -4.68
C PHE A 86 -2.65 -8.74 -4.02
N GLU A 87 -3.51 -9.68 -4.43
CA GLU A 87 -3.61 -11.01 -3.82
C GLU A 87 -2.38 -11.90 -4.08
N LYS A 88 -1.52 -11.57 -5.05
CA LYS A 88 -0.24 -12.24 -5.29
C LYS A 88 0.85 -11.89 -4.26
N GLY A 89 0.71 -10.78 -3.55
CA GLY A 89 1.72 -10.31 -2.61
C GLY A 89 1.75 -11.11 -1.31
N LEU A 90 2.92 -11.15 -0.65
CA LEU A 90 3.07 -11.72 0.69
C LEU A 90 2.48 -10.77 1.73
N ARG A 91 1.97 -11.26 2.86
CA ARG A 91 1.45 -10.35 3.89
C ARG A 91 2.60 -9.61 4.57
N CYS A 92 2.42 -8.31 4.84
CA CYS A 92 3.47 -7.49 5.46
C CYS A 92 3.85 -7.93 6.87
N ASP A 93 2.94 -8.57 7.60
CA ASP A 93 3.12 -9.04 8.98
C ASP A 93 3.72 -10.46 9.08
N GLN A 94 3.82 -11.17 7.95
CA GLN A 94 4.64 -12.37 7.85
C GLN A 94 6.08 -11.94 7.61
N GLY A 95 6.75 -11.50 8.67
CA GLY A 95 8.20 -11.53 8.69
C GLY A 95 8.68 -12.97 8.53
N GLU A 96 9.76 -13.15 7.78
CA GLU A 96 10.56 -14.40 7.82
C GLU A 96 10.93 -14.78 9.26
#